data_AF-B1YLK7-F1
#
_entry.id   AF-B1YLK7-F1
#
_cell.length_a   1.000
_cell.length_b   1.000
_cell.length_c   1.000
_cell.angle_alpha   90.00
_cell.angle_beta   90.00
_cell.angle_gamma   90.00
#
_symmetry.space_group_name_H-M   'P 1'
#
loop_
_entity.id
_entity.type
_entity.pdbx_description
1 polymer ?
#
loop_
_entity_poly.entity_id
_entity_poly.type
_entity_poly.pdbx_seq_one_letter_code
_entity_poly.pdbx_strand_id
1 'polypeptide(L)'
;MELIDQLTAEHAALLKLAEEKKQVLIQNDMQRLSQLVKEEPIHLKRIEQLEQQRLAQMGTMTMTEWLQTHPEDVDSMRRLLQTIGQLKVLNELNAELLTQSLHYLNWHLELLIPEADDFTYGQSALDRAHFNRNA
;
A
#
# COMPACT_ATOMS: atom_id res chain seq x y z
N MET A 1 -28.91 8.23 10.74
CA MET A 1 -29.20 6.96 10.06
C MET A 1 -28.20 5.91 10.56
N GLU A 2 -28.67 4.83 11.18
CA GLU A 2 -27.82 3.75 11.73
C GLU A 2 -26.81 3.21 10.70
N LEU A 3 -27.18 3.16 9.42
CA LEU A 3 -26.33 2.70 8.33
C LEU A 3 -25.08 3.56 8.11
N ILE A 4 -25.20 4.89 8.19
CA ILE A 4 -24.04 5.81 8.03
C ILE A 4 -23.06 5.62 9.19
N ASP A 5 -23.57 5.40 10.40
CA ASP A 5 -22.74 5.16 11.57
C ASP A 5 -22.05 3.78 11.48
N GLN A 6 -22.73 2.75 10.97
CA GLN A 6 -22.13 1.44 10.69
C GLN A 6 -21.04 1.52 9.60
N LEU A 7 -21.30 2.23 8.50
CA LEU A 7 -20.28 2.50 7.48
C LEU A 7 -19.07 3.22 8.08
N THR A 8 -19.31 4.20 8.96
CA THR A 8 -18.24 4.94 9.64
C THR A 8 -17.40 4.01 10.52
N ALA A 9 -18.05 3.10 11.25
CA ALA A 9 -17.36 2.14 12.12
C ALA A 9 -16.45 1.19 11.33
N GLU A 10 -16.90 0.66 10.20
CA GLU A 10 -16.08 -0.22 9.36
C GLU A 10 -14.90 0.52 8.73
N HIS A 11 -15.11 1.76 8.25
CA HIS A 11 -14.01 2.58 7.73
C HIS A 11 -13.03 2.97 8.84
N ALA A 12 -13.50 3.19 10.07
CA ALA A 12 -12.63 3.48 11.21
C ALA A 12 -11.82 2.25 11.63
N ALA A 13 -12.37 1.04 11.47
CA ALA A 13 -11.61 -0.20 11.67
C ALA A 13 -10.50 -0.35 10.62
N LEU A 14 -10.80 -0.12 9.33
CA LEU A 14 -9.78 -0.08 8.28
C LEU A 14 -8.73 1.00 8.53
N LEU A 15 -9.12 2.18 9.04
CA LEU A 15 -8.20 3.25 9.39
C LEU A 15 -7.21 2.79 10.46
N LYS A 16 -7.68 2.10 11.50
CA LYS A 16 -6.80 1.52 12.54
C LYS A 16 -5.84 0.49 11.95
N LEU A 17 -6.32 -0.38 11.05
CA LEU A 17 -5.46 -1.35 10.36
C LEU A 17 -4.39 -0.62 9.51
N ALA A 18 -4.74 0.47 8.84
CA ALA A 18 -3.79 1.27 8.08
C ALA A 18 -2.76 1.98 8.97
N GLU A 19 -3.16 2.47 10.14
CA GLU A 19 -2.24 3.04 11.15
C GLU A 19 -1.27 1.99 11.69
N GLU A 20 -1.76 0.78 11.97
CA GLU A 20 -0.93 -0.33 12.41
C GLU A 20 0.03 -0.79 11.30
N LYS A 21 -0.47 -0.88 10.06
CA LYS A 21 0.32 -1.22 8.87
C LYS A 21 1.50 -0.27 8.71
N LYS A 22 1.32 1.02 8.94
CA LYS A 22 2.42 2.01 8.95
C LYS A 22 3.51 1.64 9.95
N GLN A 23 3.14 1.30 11.20
CA GLN A 23 4.11 0.95 12.24
C GLN A 23 4.86 -0.32 11.91
N VAL A 24 4.14 -1.33 11.44
CA VAL A 24 4.67 -2.64 11.06
C VAL A 24 5.63 -2.52 9.86
N LEU A 25 5.32 -1.66 8.90
CA LEU A 25 6.22 -1.35 7.76
C LEU A 25 7.51 -0.68 8.23
N ILE A 26 7.42 0.31 9.13
CA ILE A 26 8.59 0.97 9.71
C ILE A 26 9.47 -0.03 10.48
N GLN A 27 8.86 -0.99 11.18
CA GLN A 27 9.55 -2.02 11.94
C GLN A 27 10.04 -3.21 11.08
N ASN A 28 9.68 -3.24 9.79
CA ASN A 28 9.93 -4.35 8.88
C ASN A 28 9.39 -5.72 9.39
N ASP A 29 8.28 -5.71 10.15
CA ASP A 29 7.63 -6.94 10.62
C ASP A 29 6.71 -7.52 9.54
N MET A 30 7.30 -8.29 8.63
CA MET A 30 6.57 -8.91 7.52
C MET A 30 5.56 -9.97 7.98
N GLN A 31 5.73 -10.57 9.16
CA GLN A 31 4.79 -11.55 9.69
C GLN A 31 3.49 -10.87 10.11
N ARG A 32 3.57 -9.78 10.89
CA ARG A 32 2.38 -9.00 11.26
C ARG A 32 1.74 -8.34 10.04
N LEU A 33 2.55 -7.86 9.08
CA LEU A 33 2.03 -7.29 7.84
C LEU A 33 1.15 -8.29 7.09
N SER A 34 1.58 -9.56 6.99
CA SER A 34 0.80 -10.62 6.35
C SER A 34 -0.53 -10.89 7.05
N GLN A 35 -0.58 -10.76 8.38
CA GLN A 35 -1.82 -10.91 9.15
C GLN A 35 -2.77 -9.75 8.90
N LEU A 36 -2.28 -8.51 8.97
CA LEU A 36 -3.08 -7.30 8.72
C LEU A 36 -3.76 -7.32 7.36
N VAL A 37 -3.02 -7.72 6.31
CA VAL A 37 -3.57 -7.84 4.93
C VAL A 37 -4.71 -8.87 4.84
N LYS A 38 -4.76 -9.86 5.75
CA LYS A 38 -5.86 -10.85 5.80
C LYS A 38 -7.08 -10.34 6.59
N GLU A 39 -6.91 -9.34 7.44
CA GLU A 39 -7.98 -8.72 8.22
C GLU A 39 -8.76 -7.70 7.37
N GLU A 40 -8.08 -6.96 6.47
CA GLU A 40 -8.68 -5.93 5.60
C GLU A 40 -9.89 -6.43 4.76
N PRO A 41 -9.86 -7.62 4.11
CA PRO A 41 -10.97 -8.11 3.30
C PRO A 41 -12.28 -8.33 4.08
N ILE A 42 -12.18 -8.57 5.40
CA ILE A 42 -13.36 -8.77 6.27
C ILE A 42 -14.17 -7.47 6.33
N HIS A 43 -13.49 -6.35 6.57
CA HIS A 43 -14.12 -5.03 6.61
C HIS A 43 -14.60 -4.57 5.23
N LEU A 44 -13.82 -4.84 4.18
CA LEU A 44 -14.23 -4.51 2.80
C LEU A 44 -15.54 -5.22 2.41
N LYS A 45 -15.66 -6.51 2.72
CA LYS A 45 -16.89 -7.27 2.47
C LYS A 45 -18.08 -6.70 3.26
N ARG A 46 -17.84 -6.25 4.49
CA ARG A 46 -18.89 -5.64 5.32
C ARG A 46 -19.33 -4.29 4.75
N ILE A 47 -18.38 -3.45 4.32
CA ILE A 47 -18.67 -2.17 3.66
C ILE A 47 -19.47 -2.39 2.38
N GLU A 48 -19.10 -3.37 1.55
CA GLU A 48 -19.84 -3.70 0.33
C GLU A 48 -21.32 -4.04 0.62
N GLN A 49 -21.57 -4.86 1.66
CA GLN A 49 -22.94 -5.18 2.09
C GLN A 49 -23.71 -3.95 2.56
N LEU A 50 -23.07 -3.07 3.33
CA LEU A 50 -23.69 -1.85 3.83
C LEU A 50 -23.98 -0.86 2.70
N GLU A 51 -23.10 -0.73 1.71
CA GLU A 51 -23.33 0.08 0.51
C GLU A 51 -24.47 -0.48 -0.35
N GLN A 52 -24.60 -1.79 -0.48
CA GLN A 52 -25.77 -2.40 -1.14
C GLN A 52 -27.08 -2.08 -0.41
N GLN A 53 -27.09 -2.13 0.92
CA GLN A 53 -28.25 -1.72 1.73
C GLN A 53 -28.55 -0.24 1.54
N ARG A 54 -27.50 0.59 1.48
CA ARG A 54 -27.63 2.03 1.23
C ARG A 54 -28.29 2.30 -0.11
N LEU A 55 -27.82 1.65 -1.18
CA LEU A 55 -28.38 1.76 -2.52
C LEU A 55 -29.83 1.27 -2.57
N ALA A 56 -30.16 0.20 -1.84
CA ALA A 56 -31.53 -0.29 -1.76
C ALA A 56 -32.48 0.68 -1.03
N GLN A 57 -32.00 1.36 0.02
CA GLN A 57 -32.81 2.33 0.79
C GLN A 57 -32.93 3.68 0.09
N MET A 58 -31.84 4.19 -0.49
CA MET A 58 -31.78 5.51 -1.09
C MET A 58 -32.15 5.50 -2.58
N GLY A 59 -32.11 4.34 -3.25
CA GLY A 59 -32.36 4.22 -4.67
C GLY A 59 -31.38 5.06 -5.50
N THR A 60 -31.92 5.91 -6.37
CA THR A 60 -31.14 6.86 -7.20
C THR A 60 -30.76 8.15 -6.47
N MET A 61 -31.21 8.33 -5.22
CA MET A 61 -30.94 9.55 -4.45
C MET A 61 -29.43 9.65 -4.14
N THR A 62 -28.85 10.80 -4.43
CA THR A 62 -27.49 11.12 -4.00
C THR A 62 -27.45 11.39 -2.51
N MET A 63 -26.26 11.24 -1.91
CA MET A 63 -26.06 11.56 -0.51
C MET A 63 -26.33 13.04 -0.20
N THR A 64 -26.04 13.92 -1.16
CA THR A 64 -26.30 15.36 -1.03
C THR A 64 -27.79 15.67 -0.99
N GLU A 65 -28.58 15.02 -1.84
CA GLU A 65 -30.05 15.14 -1.84
C GLU A 65 -30.67 14.54 -0.58
N TRP A 66 -30.10 13.44 -0.06
CA TRP A 66 -30.51 12.88 1.23
C TRP A 66 -30.38 13.88 2.38
N LEU A 67 -29.23 14.54 2.48
CA LEU A 67 -28.98 15.53 3.54
C LEU A 67 -29.90 16.75 3.48
N GLN A 68 -30.49 17.07 2.31
CA GLN A 68 -31.50 18.12 2.22
C GLN A 68 -32.81 17.74 2.91
N THR A 69 -33.12 16.45 2.97
CA THR A 69 -34.33 15.91 3.60
C THR A 69 -34.09 15.46 5.05
N HIS A 70 -32.85 15.13 5.39
CA HIS A 70 -32.43 14.63 6.71
C HIS A 70 -31.19 15.41 7.22
N PRO A 71 -31.36 16.68 7.62
CA PRO A 71 -30.27 17.52 8.09
C PRO A 71 -29.59 17.01 9.38
N GLU A 72 -30.26 16.16 10.15
CA GLU A 72 -29.71 15.50 11.34
C GLU A 72 -28.57 14.52 11.03
N ASP A 73 -28.49 14.01 9.81
CA ASP A 73 -27.47 13.06 9.39
C ASP A 73 -26.16 13.74 8.93
N VAL A 74 -26.13 15.08 8.86
CA VAL A 74 -24.98 15.84 8.36
C VAL A 74 -23.70 15.55 9.14
N ASP A 75 -23.78 15.47 10.48
CA ASP A 75 -22.60 15.21 11.31
C ASP A 75 -22.10 13.77 11.19
N SER A 76 -22.99 12.78 11.06
CA SER A 76 -22.60 11.39 10.76
C SER A 76 -21.95 11.29 9.38
N MET A 77 -22.50 11.95 8.37
CA MET A 77 -21.92 11.95 7.03
C MET A 77 -20.54 12.64 7.00
N ARG A 78 -20.38 13.76 7.71
CA ARG A 78 -19.09 14.45 7.82
C ARG A 78 -18.04 13.54 8.45
N ARG A 79 -18.40 12.81 9.51
CA ARG A 79 -17.50 11.83 10.16
C ARG A 79 -17.10 10.71 9.22
N LEU A 80 -18.05 10.15 8.47
CA LEU A 80 -17.76 9.12 7.47
C LEU A 80 -16.73 9.61 6.43
N LEU A 81 -17.00 10.77 5.82
CA LEU A 81 -16.12 11.36 4.80
C LEU A 81 -14.73 11.68 5.35
N GLN A 82 -14.64 12.19 6.58
CA GLN A 82 -13.37 12.45 7.23
C GLN A 82 -12.56 11.16 7.43
N THR A 83 -13.20 10.10 7.96
CA THR A 83 -12.55 8.80 8.17
C THR A 83 -12.05 8.20 6.85
N ILE A 84 -12.87 8.25 5.79
CA ILE A 84 -12.47 7.79 4.44
C ILE A 84 -11.28 8.59 3.92
N GLY A 85 -11.31 9.93 4.08
CA GLY A 85 -10.21 10.80 3.66
C GLY A 85 -8.90 10.46 4.37
N GLN A 86 -8.95 10.27 5.70
CA GLN A 86 -7.79 9.86 6.49
C GLN A 86 -7.26 8.49 6.08
N LEU A 87 -8.16 7.51 5.88
CA LEU A 87 -7.80 6.16 5.43
C LEU A 87 -7.09 6.19 4.08
N LYS A 88 -7.59 6.99 3.13
CA LYS A 88 -6.97 7.16 1.81
C LYS A 88 -5.54 7.67 1.93
N VAL A 89 -5.33 8.76 2.68
CA VAL A 89 -4.00 9.35 2.89
C VAL A 89 -3.03 8.36 3.53
N LEU A 90 -3.48 7.63 4.56
CA LEU A 90 -2.66 6.61 5.23
C LEU A 90 -2.32 5.43 4.32
N ASN A 91 -3.26 5.00 3.49
CA ASN A 91 -3.02 3.92 2.54
C ASN A 91 -2.02 4.34 1.45
N GLU A 92 -2.13 5.56 0.93
CA GLU A 92 -1.15 6.14 -0.01
C GLU A 92 0.24 6.22 0.61
N LEU A 93 0.35 6.70 1.86
CA LEU A 93 1.61 6.73 2.60
C LEU A 93 2.21 5.33 2.79
N ASN A 94 1.39 4.34 3.15
CA ASN A 94 1.86 2.97 3.33
C ASN A 94 2.35 2.35 2.01
N ALA A 95 1.71 2.68 0.89
CA ALA A 95 2.19 2.28 -0.43
C ALA A 95 3.55 2.91 -0.75
N GLU A 96 3.73 4.20 -0.44
CA GLU A 96 5.00 4.89 -0.62
C GLU A 96 6.12 4.26 0.23
N LEU A 97 5.86 3.96 1.51
CA LEU A 97 6.82 3.29 2.39
C LEU A 97 7.26 1.92 1.86
N LEU A 98 6.33 1.15 1.30
CA LEU A 98 6.62 -0.13 0.64
C LEU A 98 7.49 0.07 -0.61
N THR A 99 7.14 1.04 -1.46
CA THR A 99 7.93 1.37 -2.66
C THR A 99 9.35 1.80 -2.30
N GLN A 100 9.51 2.66 -1.29
CA GLN A 100 10.82 3.10 -0.81
C GLN A 100 11.65 1.92 -0.26
N SER A 101 11.03 1.03 0.50
CA SER A 101 11.67 -0.18 1.01
C SER A 101 12.17 -1.10 -0.12
N LEU A 102 11.35 -1.31 -1.16
CA LEU A 102 11.73 -2.09 -2.33
C LEU A 102 12.89 -1.44 -3.11
N HIS A 103 12.84 -0.12 -3.29
CA HIS A 103 13.90 0.62 -3.96
C HIS A 103 15.25 0.49 -3.21
N TYR A 104 15.23 0.62 -1.88
CA TYR A 104 16.41 0.45 -1.05
C TYR A 104 17.00 -0.95 -1.15
N LEU A 105 16.16 -2.00 -1.11
CA LEU A 105 16.61 -3.38 -1.30
C LEU A 105 17.21 -3.60 -2.69
N ASN A 106 16.59 -3.06 -3.75
CA ASN A 106 17.10 -3.17 -5.11
C ASN A 106 18.47 -2.50 -5.25
N TRP A 107 18.62 -1.27 -4.75
CA TRP A 107 19.89 -0.55 -4.74
C TRP A 107 20.98 -1.32 -3.97
N HIS A 108 20.66 -1.91 -2.82
CA HIS A 108 21.59 -2.77 -2.08
C HIS A 108 22.00 -4.03 -2.84
N LEU A 109 21.07 -4.67 -3.56
CA LEU A 109 21.39 -5.84 -4.39
C LEU A 109 22.32 -5.46 -5.54
N GLU A 110 22.09 -4.31 -6.19
CA GLU A 110 22.96 -3.79 -7.25
C GLU A 110 24.40 -3.55 -6.76
N LEU A 111 24.58 -3.03 -5.54
CA LEU A 111 25.92 -2.85 -4.94
C LEU A 111 26.64 -4.17 -4.62
N LEU A 112 25.89 -5.24 -4.32
CA LEU A 112 26.45 -6.55 -3.98
C LEU A 112 26.79 -7.38 -5.22
N ILE A 113 26.21 -7.05 -6.37
CA ILE A 113 26.60 -7.62 -7.65
C ILE A 113 27.89 -6.91 -8.06
N PRO A 114 29.07 -7.56 -8.01
CA PRO A 114 30.28 -6.94 -8.52
C PRO A 114 30.03 -6.56 -9.99
N GLU A 115 30.36 -5.32 -10.36
CA GLU A 115 30.46 -4.95 -11.77
C GLU A 115 31.37 -5.99 -12.42
N ALA A 116 30.79 -6.82 -13.29
CA ALA A 116 31.53 -7.85 -14.00
C ALA A 116 32.31 -7.17 -15.13
N ASP A 117 33.31 -6.36 -14.78
CA ASP A 117 34.34 -5.81 -15.67
C ASP A 117 35.56 -5.53 -14.77
N ASP A 118 36.68 -6.25 -14.87
CA ASP A 118 37.56 -6.23 -16.04
C ASP A 118 38.48 -7.49 -16.02
N PHE A 119 38.11 -8.56 -16.70
CA PHE A 119 38.98 -9.74 -16.89
C PHE A 119 39.95 -9.48 -18.07
N THR A 120 40.69 -8.36 -18.03
CA THR A 120 41.63 -7.95 -19.09
C THR A 120 43.09 -7.98 -18.61
N TYR A 121 43.41 -8.82 -17.63
CA TYR A 121 44.77 -9.13 -17.22
C TYR A 121 45.12 -10.59 -17.54
N GLY A 122 45.22 -10.91 -18.84
CA GLY A 122 45.58 -12.27 -19.27
C GLY A 122 45.83 -12.47 -20.76
N GLN A 123 45.29 -11.62 -21.65
CA GLN A 123 45.52 -11.78 -23.10
C GLN A 123 46.80 -11.13 -23.62
N SER A 124 47.39 -10.18 -22.90
CA SER A 124 48.62 -9.49 -23.36
C SER A 124 49.94 -10.20 -23.01
N ALA A 125 49.91 -11.25 -22.17
CA ALA A 125 51.09 -12.02 -21.81
C ALA A 125 51.32 -13.27 -22.69
N LEU A 126 50.27 -13.79 -23.34
CA LEU A 126 50.38 -14.98 -24.18
C LEU A 126 50.84 -14.69 -25.61
N ASP A 127 50.60 -13.47 -26.13
CA ASP A 127 51.01 -13.09 -27.49
C ASP A 127 52.50 -12.69 -27.63
N ARG A 128 53.22 -12.46 -26.52
CA ARG A 128 54.64 -12.08 -26.56
C ARG A 128 55.63 -13.25 -26.48
N ALA A 129 55.17 -14.47 -26.20
CA ALA A 129 56.06 -15.61 -25.96
C ALA A 129 56.37 -16.47 -27.20
N HIS A 130 55.67 -16.32 -28.33
CA HIS A 130 55.83 -17.22 -29.48
C HIS A 130 56.49 -16.64 -30.74
N PHE A 131 56.92 -15.36 -30.72
CA PHE A 131 57.62 -14.74 -31.85
C PHE A 131 59.15 -14.67 -31.73
N ASN A 132 59.79 -15.55 -30.95
CA ASN A 132 61.25 -15.62 -30.94
C ASN A 132 61.81 -17.05 -30.87
N ARG A 133 61.82 -17.73 -32.02
CA ARG A 133 62.78 -18.82 -32.28
C ARG A 133 63.07 -18.97 -33.77
N ASN A 134 63.76 -17.98 -34.34
CA ASN A 134 64.61 -18.17 -35.51
C ASN A 134 66.08 -18.09 -35.03
N ALA A 135 66.75 -19.24 -35.00
CA ALA A 135 68.19 -19.40 -35.09
C ALA A 135 68.49 -20.85 -35.50
#